data_AF-A0A924MEQ6-F1
#
_entry.id   AF-A0A924MEQ6-F1
#
_cell.length_a   1.000
_cell.length_b   1.000
_cell.length_c   1.000
_cell.angle_alpha   90.00
_cell.angle_beta   90.00
_cell.angle_gamma   90.00
#
_symmetry.space_group_name_H-M   'P 1'
#
loop_
_entity.id
_entity.type
_entity.pdbx_description
1 polymer ?
#
loop_
_entity_poly.entity_id
_entity_poly.type
_entity_poly.pdbx_seq_one_letter_code
_entity_poly.pdbx_strand_id
1 'polypeptide(L)'
;TKFAYEARFKAALPTGQGRDSTDYYSLETKYQRADVAAIQSVRNASRRDRDYSILWFFIVWGINVADATVFAHLKNFDVSNDLSMHIQPTFNPASNGPGVSVVVSFKTPTHKMSSILSK
;
A
#
# COMPACT_ATOMS: atom_id res chain seq x y z
N THR A 1 -5.09 -18.31 22.52
CA THR A 1 -4.07 -19.27 22.04
C THR A 1 -2.89 -19.43 22.98
N LYS A 2 -2.37 -18.37 23.62
CA LYS A 2 -1.29 -18.46 24.63
C LYS A 2 -1.63 -19.40 25.79
N PHE A 3 -2.76 -19.17 26.45
CA PHE A 3 -3.25 -20.02 27.55
C PHE A 3 -3.33 -21.51 27.16
N ALA A 4 -3.96 -21.81 26.02
CA ALA A 4 -4.10 -23.18 25.54
C ALA A 4 -2.75 -23.89 25.29
N TYR A 5 -1.76 -23.16 24.78
CA TYR A 5 -0.40 -23.67 24.62
C TYR A 5 0.26 -23.95 25.97
N GLU A 6 0.19 -23.00 26.90
CA GLU A 6 0.85 -23.12 28.21
C GLU A 6 0.25 -24.23 29.06
N ALA A 7 -1.07 -24.30 29.15
CA ALA A 7 -1.76 -25.36 29.87
C ALA A 7 -1.48 -26.75 29.26
N ARG A 8 -1.40 -26.87 27.92
CA ARG A 8 -1.00 -28.13 27.29
C ARG A 8 0.45 -28.50 27.49
N PHE A 9 1.34 -27.53 27.36
CA PHE A 9 2.76 -27.73 27.53
C PHE A 9 3.08 -28.21 28.96
N LYS A 10 2.54 -27.51 29.98
CA LYS A 10 2.72 -27.87 31.39
C LYS A 10 2.18 -29.26 31.73
N ALA A 11 1.02 -29.63 31.16
CA ALA A 11 0.44 -30.95 31.36
C ALA A 11 1.25 -32.07 30.69
N ALA A 12 1.98 -31.77 29.62
CA ALA A 12 2.81 -32.70 28.87
C ALA A 12 4.21 -32.92 29.49
N LEU A 13 4.60 -32.14 30.52
CA LEU A 13 5.91 -32.28 31.16
C LEU A 13 6.05 -33.62 31.91
N PRO A 14 7.27 -34.15 32.04
CA PRO A 14 7.54 -35.32 32.87
C PRO A 14 7.17 -35.09 34.35
N THR A 15 6.77 -36.17 35.03
CA THR A 15 6.49 -36.13 36.48
C THR A 15 7.72 -35.61 37.24
N GLY A 16 7.54 -34.59 38.08
CA GLY A 16 8.63 -33.99 38.87
C GLY A 16 9.32 -32.77 38.25
N GLN A 17 9.03 -32.42 36.98
CA GLN A 17 9.55 -31.22 36.32
C GLN A 17 8.55 -30.05 36.28
N GLY A 18 7.74 -29.89 37.34
CA GLY A 18 6.71 -28.84 37.37
C GLY A 18 5.50 -29.15 36.48
N ARG A 19 5.19 -30.44 36.26
CA ARG A 19 3.97 -30.90 35.60
C ARG A 19 2.74 -30.38 36.35
N ASP A 20 1.90 -29.63 35.66
CA ASP A 20 0.64 -29.10 36.16
C ASP A 20 -0.47 -29.36 35.15
N SER A 21 -1.52 -30.05 35.60
CA SER A 21 -2.69 -30.41 34.80
C SER A 21 -3.95 -29.67 35.25
N THR A 22 -3.86 -28.75 36.21
CA THR A 22 -5.02 -28.01 36.74
C THR A 22 -5.76 -27.29 35.61
N ASP A 23 -5.01 -26.54 34.81
CA ASP A 23 -5.55 -25.78 33.68
C ASP A 23 -5.89 -26.66 32.47
N TYR A 24 -5.37 -27.90 32.40
CA TYR A 24 -5.57 -28.80 31.26
C TYR A 24 -7.05 -29.15 31.05
N TYR A 25 -7.78 -29.39 32.14
CA TYR A 25 -9.20 -29.78 32.08
C TYR A 25 -10.12 -28.62 31.67
N SER A 26 -9.65 -27.37 31.80
CA SER A 26 -10.38 -26.18 31.35
C SER A 26 -10.26 -25.93 29.85
N LEU A 27 -9.38 -26.66 29.16
CA LEU A 27 -9.14 -26.49 27.73
C LEU A 27 -10.30 -27.03 26.90
N GLU A 28 -10.56 -26.37 25.79
CA GLU A 28 -11.44 -26.93 24.76
C GLU A 28 -10.88 -28.26 24.23
N THR A 29 -11.75 -29.23 23.97
CA THR A 29 -11.40 -30.60 23.56
C THR A 29 -10.44 -30.64 22.36
N LYS A 30 -10.55 -29.68 21.43
CA LYS A 30 -9.63 -29.58 20.29
C LYS A 30 -8.17 -29.39 20.73
N TYR A 31 -7.95 -28.56 21.75
CA TYR A 31 -6.62 -28.32 22.28
C TYR A 31 -6.17 -29.50 23.13
N GLN A 32 -7.07 -30.13 23.90
CA GLN A 32 -6.80 -31.36 24.69
C GLN A 32 -6.39 -32.59 23.85
N ARG A 33 -6.65 -32.59 22.53
CA ARG A 33 -6.25 -33.67 21.63
C ARG A 33 -5.09 -33.30 20.69
N ALA A 34 -4.85 -32.00 20.49
CA ALA A 34 -3.78 -31.50 19.63
C ALA A 34 -2.39 -31.58 20.28
N ASP A 35 -1.38 -32.04 19.54
CA ASP A 35 -0.01 -32.02 20.03
C ASP A 35 0.49 -30.60 20.34
N VAL A 36 1.43 -30.47 21.29
CA VAL A 36 2.02 -29.19 21.70
C VAL A 36 2.64 -28.48 20.50
N ALA A 37 3.32 -29.22 19.61
CA ALA A 37 3.93 -28.64 18.42
C ALA A 37 2.87 -28.08 17.45
N ALA A 38 1.71 -28.73 17.33
CA ALA A 38 0.61 -28.24 16.51
C ALA A 38 -0.01 -26.95 17.07
N ILE A 39 -0.18 -26.84 18.39
CA ILE A 39 -0.68 -25.61 19.01
C ILE A 39 0.35 -24.47 18.85
N GLN A 40 1.64 -24.80 18.97
CA GLN A 40 2.73 -23.85 18.75
C GLN A 40 2.78 -23.36 17.30
N SER A 41 2.64 -24.25 16.32
CA SER A 41 2.71 -23.90 14.90
C SER A 41 1.57 -22.97 14.50
N VAL A 42 0.34 -23.25 14.93
CA VAL A 42 -0.82 -22.38 14.67
C VAL A 42 -0.65 -21.01 15.33
N ARG A 43 -0.16 -20.96 16.57
CA ARG A 43 0.13 -19.69 17.24
C ARG A 43 1.21 -18.90 16.50
N ASN A 44 2.28 -19.55 16.06
CA ASN A 44 3.37 -18.90 15.35
C ASN A 44 2.93 -18.41 13.97
N ALA A 45 2.13 -19.20 13.24
CA ALA A 45 1.51 -18.80 11.99
C ALA A 45 0.65 -17.54 12.18
N SER A 46 -0.28 -17.55 13.14
CA SER A 46 -1.13 -16.39 13.44
C SER A 46 -0.33 -15.13 13.80
N ARG A 47 0.80 -15.27 14.52
CA ARG A 47 1.68 -14.12 14.79
C ARG A 47 2.35 -13.61 13.52
N ARG A 48 2.96 -14.51 12.76
CA ARG A 48 3.66 -14.19 11.50
C ARG A 48 2.71 -13.57 10.48
N ASP A 49 1.51 -14.10 10.31
CA ASP A 49 0.54 -13.60 9.33
C ASP A 49 0.03 -12.20 9.68
N ARG A 50 -0.15 -11.91 10.98
CA ARG A 50 -0.45 -10.55 11.45
C ARG A 50 0.72 -9.61 11.18
N ASP A 51 1.94 -10.02 11.50
CA ASP A 51 3.12 -9.18 11.33
C ASP A 51 3.36 -8.89 9.83
N TYR A 52 3.14 -9.88 8.94
CA TYR A 52 3.13 -9.67 7.49
C TYR A 52 1.98 -8.78 7.02
N SER A 53 0.79 -8.93 7.58
CA SER A 53 -0.34 -8.06 7.23
C SER A 53 -0.05 -6.60 7.57
N ILE A 54 0.58 -6.34 8.73
CA ILE A 54 1.01 -4.99 9.13
C ILE A 54 2.11 -4.48 8.20
N LEU A 55 3.10 -5.32 7.85
CA LEU A 55 4.16 -4.95 6.91
C LEU A 55 3.58 -4.56 5.55
N TRP A 56 2.75 -5.40 4.96
CA TRP A 56 2.11 -5.15 3.67
C TRP A 56 1.19 -3.92 3.72
N PHE A 57 0.49 -3.71 4.83
CA PHE A 57 -0.30 -2.50 5.04
C PHE A 57 0.57 -1.25 4.93
N PHE A 58 1.72 -1.19 5.62
CA PHE A 58 2.61 -0.04 5.54
C PHE A 58 3.25 0.15 4.16
N ILE A 59 3.58 -0.94 3.44
CA ILE A 59 4.10 -0.86 2.07
C ILE A 59 3.06 -0.22 1.14
N VAL A 60 1.85 -0.79 1.09
CA VAL A 60 0.78 -0.30 0.21
C VAL A 60 0.36 1.11 0.62
N TRP A 61 0.21 1.37 1.91
CA TRP A 61 -0.07 2.71 2.42
C TRP A 61 1.01 3.71 2.03
N GLY A 62 2.30 3.35 2.15
CA GLY A 62 3.43 4.20 1.77
C GLY A 62 3.43 4.57 0.28
N ILE A 63 3.06 3.65 -0.60
CA ILE A 63 2.92 3.92 -2.04
C ILE A 63 1.81 4.97 -2.29
N ASN A 64 0.66 4.84 -1.62
CA ASN A 64 -0.43 5.81 -1.74
C ASN A 64 -0.01 7.20 -1.23
N VAL A 65 0.75 7.26 -0.12
CA VAL A 65 1.29 8.52 0.41
C VAL A 65 2.29 9.15 -0.57
N ALA A 66 3.17 8.36 -1.17
CA ALA A 66 4.12 8.84 -2.16
C ALA A 66 3.41 9.44 -3.39
N ASP A 67 2.40 8.74 -3.92
CA ASP A 67 1.57 9.22 -5.03
C ASP A 67 0.89 10.56 -4.69
N ALA A 68 0.22 10.63 -3.53
CA ALA A 68 -0.41 11.87 -3.07
C ALA A 68 0.59 13.01 -2.85
N THR A 69 1.81 12.71 -2.40
CA THR A 69 2.86 13.70 -2.19
C THR A 69 3.32 14.32 -3.51
N VAL A 70 3.46 13.50 -4.57
CA VAL A 70 3.79 13.98 -5.91
C VAL A 70 2.65 14.82 -6.47
N PHE A 71 1.40 14.36 -6.36
CA PHE A 71 0.23 15.12 -6.78
C PHE A 71 0.15 16.49 -6.08
N ALA A 72 0.40 16.53 -4.77
CA ALA A 72 0.42 17.78 -4.02
C ALA A 72 1.51 18.74 -4.51
N HIS A 73 2.70 18.25 -4.90
CA HIS A 73 3.75 19.08 -5.49
C HIS A 73 3.38 19.57 -6.90
N LEU A 74 2.76 18.73 -7.71
CA LEU A 74 2.29 19.09 -9.05
C LEU A 74 1.09 20.04 -9.03
N LYS A 75 0.31 20.09 -7.95
CA LYS A 75 -0.81 21.02 -7.81
C LYS A 75 -0.40 22.50 -7.90
N ASN A 76 0.78 22.83 -7.38
CA ASN A 76 1.31 24.20 -7.41
C ASN A 76 2.18 24.47 -8.64
N PHE A 77 2.38 23.47 -9.49
CA PHE A 77 3.08 23.64 -10.75
C PHE A 77 2.17 24.42 -11.71
N ASP A 78 2.70 25.47 -12.32
CA ASP A 78 1.94 26.26 -13.30
C ASP A 78 1.78 25.45 -14.59
N VAL A 79 0.59 24.88 -14.78
CA VAL A 79 0.17 24.28 -16.05
C VAL A 79 -0.48 25.39 -16.88
N SER A 80 0.32 26.35 -17.32
CA SER A 80 -0.20 27.43 -18.15
C SER A 80 -0.57 26.91 -19.54
N ASN A 81 -1.64 27.45 -20.14
CA ASN A 81 -2.04 27.19 -21.55
C ASN A 81 -1.05 27.73 -22.58
N ASP A 82 0.14 28.09 -22.10
CA ASP A 82 1.28 28.50 -22.89
C ASP A 82 1.75 27.35 -23.78
N LEU A 83 1.44 26.11 -23.45
CA LEU A 83 1.66 24.96 -24.32
C LEU A 83 0.33 24.48 -24.93
N SER A 84 0.15 24.72 -26.23
CA SER A 84 -1.03 24.28 -26.98
C SER A 84 -0.66 23.23 -28.02
N MET A 85 -1.48 22.18 -28.14
CA MET A 85 -1.33 21.14 -29.14
C MET A 85 -2.56 21.14 -30.04
N HIS A 86 -2.33 21.25 -31.35
CA HIS A 86 -3.37 21.30 -32.37
C HIS A 86 -3.27 20.04 -33.23
N ILE A 87 -4.36 19.27 -33.27
CA ILE A 87 -4.51 18.09 -34.11
C ILE A 87 -5.43 18.46 -35.27
N GLN A 88 -4.94 18.33 -36.50
CA GLN A 88 -5.69 18.74 -37.69
C GLN A 88 -5.66 17.62 -38.74
N PRO A 89 -6.81 17.25 -39.34
CA PRO A 89 -6.82 16.39 -40.51
C PRO A 89 -6.11 17.11 -41.65
N THR A 90 -5.21 16.40 -42.33
CA THR A 90 -4.43 16.93 -43.44
C THR A 90 -4.50 15.97 -44.61
N PHE A 91 -4.39 16.48 -45.84
CA PHE A 91 -4.20 15.62 -46.99
C PHE A 91 -2.70 15.39 -47.19
N ASN A 92 -2.25 14.14 -47.28
CA ASN A 92 -0.84 13.82 -47.51
C ASN A 92 -0.61 13.63 -49.03
N PRO A 93 0.05 14.57 -49.72
CA PRO A 93 0.28 14.46 -51.15
C PRO A 93 1.27 13.34 -51.53
N ALA A 94 2.11 12.87 -50.61
CA ALA A 94 3.05 11.79 -50.88
C ALA A 94 2.38 10.40 -50.91
N SER A 95 1.28 10.22 -50.18
CA SER A 95 0.53 8.96 -50.12
C SER A 95 -0.85 9.04 -50.80
N ASN A 96 -1.22 10.18 -51.38
CA ASN A 96 -2.52 10.44 -52.01
C ASN A 96 -3.71 10.01 -51.13
N GLY A 97 -3.66 10.35 -49.84
CA GLY A 97 -4.65 9.89 -48.87
C GLY A 97 -4.81 10.81 -47.67
N PRO A 98 -5.86 10.58 -46.86
CA PRO A 98 -6.07 11.31 -45.63
C PRO A 98 -4.95 11.02 -44.63
N GLY A 99 -4.52 12.06 -43.91
CA GLY A 99 -3.50 12.00 -42.87
C GLY A 99 -3.89 12.86 -41.67
N VAL A 100 -3.10 12.75 -40.60
CA VAL A 100 -3.28 13.54 -39.38
C VAL A 100 -1.98 14.27 -39.11
N SER A 101 -2.06 15.57 -38.85
CA SER A 101 -0.92 16.40 -38.44
C SER A 101 -1.08 16.81 -36.99
N VAL A 102 0.03 16.76 -36.24
CA VAL A 102 0.13 17.23 -34.86
C VAL A 102 1.10 18.40 -34.83
N VAL A 103 0.61 19.56 -34.40
CA VAL A 103 1.42 20.78 -34.25
C VAL A 103 1.42 21.20 -32.80
N VAL A 104 2.61 21.44 -32.24
CA VAL A 104 2.80 21.91 -30.87
C VAL A 104 3.25 23.36 -30.92
N SER A 105 2.63 24.24 -30.12
CA SER A 105 2.90 25.68 -30.11
C SER A 105 3.07 26.19 -28.68
N PHE A 106 4.20 26.86 -28.44
CA PHE A 106 4.54 27.49 -27.17
C PHE A 106 4.25 29.00 -27.24
N LYS A 107 3.48 29.53 -26.29
CA LYS A 107 3.13 30.93 -26.12
C LYS A 107 3.86 31.44 -24.88
N THR A 108 4.61 32.55 -25.00
CA THR A 108 5.38 33.07 -23.87
C THR A 108 4.44 33.74 -22.84
N PRO A 109 4.54 33.41 -21.54
CA PRO A 109 3.73 34.04 -20.51
C PRO A 109 4.01 35.55 -20.45
N THR A 110 2.97 36.37 -20.63
CA THR A 110 3.06 37.83 -20.52
C THR A 110 2.70 38.23 -19.09
N HIS A 111 3.72 38.48 -18.26
CA HIS A 111 3.51 38.99 -16.90
C HIS A 111 2.99 40.43 -16.99
N LYS A 112 1.69 40.64 -16.75
CA LYS A 112 1.11 41.99 -16.63
C LYS A 112 1.73 42.67 -15.41
N MET A 113 2.74 43.53 -15.61
CA MET A 113 3.17 44.48 -14.60
C MET A 113 2.02 45.48 -14.39
N SER A 114 1.36 45.36 -13.24
CA SER A 114 0.46 46.38 -12.72
C SER A 114 1.27 47.67 -12.53
N SER A 115 1.05 48.66 -13.40
CA SER A 115 1.61 49.99 -13.23
C SER A 115 0.90 50.68 -12.06
N ILE A 116 1.39 50.43 -10.85
CA ILE A 116 1.07 51.27 -9.70
C ILE A 116 1.91 52.53 -9.86
N LEU A 117 1.40 53.52 -10.59
CA LEU A 117 1.73 54.94 -10.43
C LEU A 117 0.92 55.79 -11.41
N SER A 118 -0.03 56.56 -10.87
CA SER A 118 -0.45 57.88 -11.37
C SER A 118 -1.61 58.40 -10.50
N LYS A 119 -1.30 58.96 -9.33
CA LYS A 119 -1.98 60.14 -8.80
C LYS A 119 -0.96 61.00 -8.09
#